data_AF-A0A7T5RYW1-F1
#
_entry.id   AF-A0A7T5RYW1-F1
#
_cell.length_a   1.000
_cell.length_b   1.000
_cell.length_c   1.000
_cell.angle_alpha   90.00
_cell.angle_beta   90.00
_cell.angle_gamma   90.00
#
_symmetry.space_group_name_H-M   'P 1'
#
loop_
_entity.id
_entity.type
_entity.pdbx_description
1 polymer ?
#
loop_
_entity_poly.entity_id
_entity_poly.type
_entity_poly.pdbx_seq_one_letter_code
_entity_poly.pdbx_strand_id
1 'polypeptide(L)'
;MNLLKKIQKKNPNYVLQNRHWISAKRHVPVVLKAAISGALFALAQYYVNYRGLSFEPEAKEAIMFLAMAFSFFVYVIFAGYAINRVLDESKEVSRAIVQKDLDTFLLYRDEQLPILIHLPLGIVSGVIIFFLLFFPFPDEFIGMTSVFAIVFMMSLLFIVTQELDNYENSIWFKAKTPADWWQIDIEKHFEGKSEAQ
;
A
#
# COMPACT_ATOMS: atom_id res chain seq x y z
N MET A 1 19.87 -12.79 -32.03
CA MET A 1 18.39 -12.87 -31.92
C MET A 1 17.94 -11.94 -30.79
N ASN A 2 17.14 -10.90 -31.09
CA ASN A 2 16.77 -9.83 -30.16
C ASN A 2 16.02 -10.40 -28.93
N LEU A 3 16.43 -10.02 -27.72
CA LEU A 3 15.90 -10.58 -26.45
C LEU A 3 14.39 -10.43 -26.36
N LEU A 4 13.87 -9.30 -26.86
CA LEU A 4 12.44 -9.01 -27.02
C LEU A 4 11.71 -10.02 -27.91
N LYS A 5 12.32 -10.44 -29.03
CA LYS A 5 11.75 -11.47 -29.91
C LYS A 5 11.72 -12.84 -29.23
N LYS A 6 12.70 -13.15 -28.37
CA LYS A 6 12.74 -14.40 -27.61
C LYS A 6 11.68 -14.42 -26.50
N ILE A 7 11.40 -13.28 -25.87
CA ILE A 7 10.33 -13.11 -24.87
C ILE A 7 8.94 -13.17 -25.52
N GLN A 8 8.73 -12.47 -26.64
CA GLN A 8 7.47 -12.53 -27.41
C GLN A 8 7.15 -13.95 -27.89
N LYS A 9 8.15 -14.68 -28.40
CA LYS A 9 7.95 -16.03 -28.91
C LYS A 9 7.61 -17.05 -27.81
N LYS A 10 8.05 -16.78 -26.57
CA LYS A 10 7.78 -17.65 -25.40
C LYS A 10 6.48 -17.28 -24.68
N ASN A 11 5.88 -16.13 -24.98
CA ASN A 11 4.66 -15.66 -24.32
C ASN A 11 3.77 -14.94 -25.35
N PRO A 12 2.89 -15.68 -26.08
CA PRO A 12 2.09 -15.11 -27.17
C PRO A 12 1.11 -14.01 -26.72
N ASN A 13 0.89 -13.87 -25.41
CA ASN A 13 0.08 -12.82 -24.79
C ASN A 13 0.87 -11.53 -24.46
N TYR A 14 2.10 -11.38 -24.95
CA TYR A 14 2.93 -10.20 -24.69
C TYR A 14 2.49 -8.99 -25.54
N VAL A 15 1.51 -8.23 -25.04
CA VAL A 15 0.99 -7.01 -25.67
C VAL A 15 1.85 -5.80 -25.32
N LEU A 16 2.61 -5.29 -26.28
CA LEU A 16 3.67 -4.29 -26.08
C LEU A 16 3.20 -2.81 -26.08
N GLN A 17 2.04 -2.47 -26.66
CA GLN A 17 1.79 -1.07 -27.06
C GLN A 17 0.64 -0.34 -26.33
N ASN A 18 -0.22 -1.02 -25.57
CA ASN A 18 -1.31 -0.39 -24.79
C ASN A 18 -1.18 -0.54 -23.27
N ARG A 19 -0.08 -1.14 -22.80
CA ARG A 19 0.11 -1.47 -21.38
C ARG A 19 0.28 -0.23 -20.51
N HIS A 20 0.96 0.81 -21.01
CA HIS A 20 1.24 2.01 -20.23
C HIS A 20 -0.02 2.80 -19.88
N TRP A 21 -0.93 3.00 -20.85
CA TRP A 21 -2.15 3.76 -20.62
C TRP A 21 -3.18 3.00 -19.77
N ILE A 22 -3.32 1.69 -20.00
CA ILE A 22 -4.17 0.82 -19.19
C ILE A 22 -3.61 0.70 -17.77
N SER A 23 -2.29 0.61 -17.63
CA SER A 23 -1.63 0.62 -16.32
C SER A 23 -1.85 1.97 -15.63
N ALA A 24 -1.55 3.09 -16.28
CA ALA A 24 -1.74 4.42 -15.71
C ALA A 24 -3.18 4.63 -15.22
N LYS A 25 -4.19 4.34 -16.05
CA LYS A 25 -5.61 4.45 -15.67
C LYS A 25 -5.98 3.64 -14.44
N ARG A 26 -5.37 2.48 -14.22
CA ARG A 26 -5.62 1.63 -13.04
C ARG A 26 -4.97 2.15 -11.77
N HIS A 27 -3.83 2.85 -11.89
CA HIS A 27 -3.10 3.36 -10.72
C HIS A 27 -3.51 4.80 -10.34
N VAL A 28 -4.11 5.55 -11.28
CA VAL A 28 -4.61 6.91 -11.01
C VAL A 28 -5.54 6.97 -9.79
N PRO A 29 -6.52 6.07 -9.60
CA PRO A 29 -7.36 6.08 -8.40
C PRO A 29 -6.58 5.92 -7.09
N VAL A 30 -5.54 5.09 -7.08
CA VAL A 30 -4.68 4.88 -5.89
C VAL A 30 -3.95 6.17 -5.52
N VAL A 31 -3.31 6.79 -6.52
CA VAL A 31 -2.60 8.07 -6.32
C VAL A 31 -3.57 9.19 -5.94
N LEU A 32 -4.75 9.23 -6.57
CA LEU A 32 -5.76 10.26 -6.30
C LEU A 32 -6.32 10.15 -4.88
N LYS A 33 -6.63 8.94 -4.40
CA LYS A 33 -7.04 8.72 -3.00
C LYS A 33 -5.99 9.26 -2.02
N ALA A 34 -4.72 8.93 -2.24
CA ALA A 34 -3.63 9.44 -1.41
C ALA A 34 -3.49 10.97 -1.49
N ALA A 35 -3.65 11.56 -2.67
CA ALA A 35 -3.59 12.99 -2.89
C ALA A 35 -4.74 13.72 -2.19
N ILE A 36 -5.96 13.17 -2.23
CA ILE A 36 -7.12 13.71 -1.50
C ILE A 36 -6.86 13.68 -0.01
N SER A 37 -6.38 12.56 0.54
CA SER A 37 -6.00 12.48 1.96
C SER A 37 -4.96 13.54 2.32
N GLY A 38 -3.88 13.65 1.55
CA GLY A 38 -2.85 14.66 1.76
C GLY A 38 -3.40 16.09 1.75
N ALA A 39 -4.28 16.40 0.78
CA ALA A 39 -4.89 17.72 0.67
C ALA A 39 -5.81 18.04 1.87
N LEU A 40 -6.61 17.08 2.33
CA LEU A 40 -7.49 17.26 3.48
C LEU A 40 -6.70 17.60 4.76
N PHE A 41 -5.62 16.87 5.02
CA PHE A 41 -4.78 17.12 6.19
C PHE A 41 -3.95 18.40 6.07
N ALA A 42 -3.49 18.76 4.86
CA ALA A 42 -2.83 20.04 4.64
C ALA A 42 -3.78 21.23 4.89
N LEU A 43 -5.04 21.14 4.44
CA LEU A 43 -6.06 22.13 4.73
C LEU A 43 -6.41 22.19 6.23
N ALA A 44 -6.47 21.04 6.90
CA ALA A 44 -6.64 20.99 8.34
C ALA A 44 -5.49 21.68 9.08
N GLN A 45 -4.24 21.44 8.64
CA GLN A 45 -3.05 22.09 9.20
C GLN A 45 -3.10 23.62 9.03
N TYR A 46 -3.43 24.08 7.81
CA TYR A 46 -3.63 25.50 7.54
C TYR A 46 -4.63 26.12 8.51
N TYR A 47 -5.78 25.46 8.70
CA TYR A 47 -6.83 25.93 9.61
C TYR A 47 -6.37 25.95 11.08
N VAL A 48 -5.62 24.94 11.53
CA VAL A 48 -5.04 24.89 12.89
C VAL A 48 -4.11 26.08 13.12
N ASN A 49 -3.20 26.37 12.18
CA ASN A 49 -2.30 27.51 12.26
C ASN A 49 -3.04 28.85 12.22
N TYR A 50 -3.97 29.01 11.27
CA TYR A 50 -4.76 30.24 11.13
C TYR A 50 -5.56 30.56 12.40
N ARG A 51 -6.00 29.54 13.14
CA ARG A 51 -6.71 29.69 14.42
C ARG A 51 -5.80 29.85 15.63
N GLY A 52 -4.47 29.81 15.46
CA GLY A 52 -3.51 29.86 16.55
C GLY A 52 -3.59 28.66 17.50
N LEU A 53 -4.00 27.49 16.98
CA LEU A 53 -4.12 26.25 17.76
C LEU A 53 -2.83 25.42 17.76
N SER A 54 -1.76 25.90 17.11
CA SER A 54 -0.46 25.22 17.08
C SER A 54 0.17 25.13 18.48
N PHE A 55 1.07 24.18 18.67
CA PHE A 55 1.89 24.12 19.87
C PHE A 55 2.76 25.36 20.03
N GLU A 56 3.10 25.68 21.28
CA GLU A 56 4.02 26.77 21.60
C GLU A 56 5.41 26.54 20.94
N PRO A 57 6.08 27.59 20.44
CA PRO A 57 7.39 27.47 19.78
C PRO A 57 8.46 26.77 20.63
N GLU A 58 8.40 26.90 21.96
CA GLU A 58 9.32 26.27 22.90
C GLU A 58 9.20 24.73 22.90
N ALA A 59 8.03 24.19 22.54
CA ALA A 59 7.82 22.75 22.44
C ALA A 59 8.41 22.15 21.15
N LYS A 60 8.85 22.98 20.20
CA LYS A 60 9.31 22.55 18.87
C LYS A 60 10.42 21.51 18.93
N GLU A 61 11.46 21.74 19.73
CA GLU A 61 12.59 20.82 19.82
C GLU A 61 12.16 19.46 20.40
N ALA A 62 11.38 19.47 21.49
CA ALA A 62 10.87 18.25 22.11
C ALA A 62 9.97 17.45 21.15
N ILE A 63 9.09 18.13 20.41
CA ILE A 63 8.21 17.50 19.41
C ILE A 63 9.02 16.90 18.26
N MET A 64 9.99 17.65 17.70
CA MET A 64 10.81 17.16 16.59
C MET A 64 11.69 15.96 16.99
N PHE A 65 12.45 16.11 18.08
CA PHE A 65 13.48 15.14 18.46
C PHE A 65 12.93 13.91 19.17
N LEU A 66 11.89 14.05 20.00
CA LEU A 66 11.38 12.92 20.77
C LEU A 66 10.17 12.30 20.07
N ALA A 67 9.10 13.06 19.87
CA ALA A 67 7.85 12.50 19.40
C ALA A 67 7.88 12.14 17.91
N MET A 68 8.29 13.07 17.05
CA MET A 68 8.30 12.84 15.60
C MET A 68 9.42 11.87 15.20
N ALA A 69 10.67 12.12 15.59
CA ALA A 69 11.77 11.24 15.19
C ALA A 69 11.55 9.78 15.61
N PHE A 70 11.12 9.54 16.86
CA PHE A 70 10.79 8.20 17.34
C PHE A 70 9.61 7.60 16.56
N SER A 71 8.53 8.35 16.37
CA SER A 71 7.36 7.84 15.64
C SER A 71 7.69 7.53 14.18
N PHE A 72 8.48 8.36 13.50
CA PHE A 72 8.96 8.08 12.15
C PHE A 72 9.84 6.83 12.10
N PHE A 73 10.75 6.67 13.06
CA PHE A 73 11.59 5.47 13.14
C PHE A 73 10.75 4.20 13.30
N VAL A 74 9.81 4.21 14.25
CA VAL A 74 8.87 3.10 14.47
C VAL A 74 8.01 2.85 13.25
N TYR A 75 7.52 3.90 12.59
CA TYR A 75 6.73 3.82 11.36
C TYR A 75 7.51 3.11 10.25
N VAL A 76 8.78 3.49 10.03
CA VAL A 76 9.62 2.89 8.99
C VAL A 76 9.81 1.38 9.23
N ILE A 77 9.98 0.96 10.48
CA ILE A 77 10.12 -0.48 10.82
C ILE A 77 8.83 -1.24 10.45
N PHE A 78 7.67 -0.78 10.93
CA PHE A 78 6.40 -1.45 10.67
C PHE A 78 6.01 -1.41 9.19
N ALA A 79 6.19 -0.26 8.54
CA ALA A 79 5.92 -0.09 7.13
C ALA A 79 6.83 -1.01 6.29
N GLY A 80 8.13 -1.05 6.61
CA GLY A 80 9.09 -1.92 5.93
C GLY A 80 8.75 -3.40 6.08
N TYR A 81 8.40 -3.83 7.30
CA TYR A 81 7.95 -5.20 7.55
C TYR A 81 6.69 -5.55 6.76
N ALA A 82 5.66 -4.69 6.83
CA ALA A 82 4.39 -4.90 6.12
C ALA A 82 4.58 -4.98 4.60
N ILE A 83 5.37 -4.06 4.03
CA ILE A 83 5.68 -4.05 2.60
C ILE A 83 6.43 -5.32 2.20
N ASN A 84 7.47 -5.71 2.94
CA ASN A 84 8.25 -6.89 2.59
C ASN A 84 7.38 -8.15 2.59
N ARG A 85 6.55 -8.32 3.63
CA ARG A 85 5.66 -9.47 3.75
C ARG A 85 4.68 -9.55 2.57
N VAL A 86 3.98 -8.44 2.31
CA VAL A 86 3.02 -8.36 1.21
C VAL A 86 3.68 -8.53 -0.15
N LEU A 87 4.88 -7.96 -0.34
CA LEU A 87 5.62 -8.15 -1.58
C LEU A 87 5.99 -9.60 -1.81
N ASP A 88 6.37 -10.34 -0.77
CA ASP A 88 6.76 -11.74 -0.90
C ASP A 88 5.54 -12.63 -1.21
N GLU A 89 4.43 -12.46 -0.49
CA GLU A 89 3.17 -13.19 -0.79
C GLU A 89 2.66 -12.84 -2.20
N SER A 90 2.71 -11.55 -2.58
CA SER A 90 2.30 -11.09 -3.91
C SER A 90 3.13 -11.71 -5.05
N LYS A 91 4.42 -12.02 -4.80
CA LYS A 91 5.29 -12.72 -5.76
C LYS A 91 4.89 -14.17 -5.90
N GLU A 92 4.58 -14.85 -4.80
CA GLU A 92 4.15 -16.26 -4.83
C GLU A 92 2.82 -16.40 -5.56
N VAL A 93 1.83 -15.55 -5.25
CA VAL A 93 0.55 -15.51 -5.99
C VAL A 93 0.77 -15.21 -7.47
N SER A 94 1.60 -14.20 -7.80
CA SER A 94 1.90 -13.87 -9.19
C SER A 94 2.58 -15.04 -9.92
N ARG A 95 3.48 -15.76 -9.24
CA ARG A 95 4.18 -16.92 -9.79
C ARG A 95 3.20 -18.06 -10.05
N ALA A 96 2.32 -18.36 -9.10
CA ALA A 96 1.30 -19.41 -9.22
C ALA A 96 0.39 -19.16 -10.42
N ILE A 97 -0.10 -17.92 -10.61
CA ILE A 97 -0.93 -17.53 -11.77
C ILE A 97 -0.19 -17.75 -13.09
N VAL A 98 1.09 -17.38 -13.17
CA VAL A 98 1.91 -17.54 -14.38
C VAL A 98 2.21 -19.02 -14.66
N GLN A 99 2.47 -19.80 -13.61
CA GLN A 99 2.78 -21.23 -13.69
C GLN A 99 1.53 -22.12 -13.84
N LYS A 100 0.33 -21.53 -13.75
CA LYS A 100 -0.96 -22.25 -13.74
C LYS A 100 -1.04 -23.27 -12.60
N ASP A 101 -0.41 -22.95 -11.48
CA ASP A 101 -0.43 -23.73 -10.26
C ASP A 101 -1.60 -23.26 -9.38
N LEU A 102 -2.70 -24.01 -9.45
CA LEU A 102 -3.91 -23.72 -8.68
C LEU A 102 -3.69 -23.93 -7.17
N ASP A 103 -2.93 -24.95 -6.77
CA ASP A 103 -2.78 -25.32 -5.37
C ASP A 103 -2.05 -24.21 -4.61
N THR A 104 -0.93 -23.75 -5.16
CA THR A 104 -0.17 -22.64 -4.57
C THR A 104 -1.02 -21.36 -4.58
N PHE A 105 -1.77 -21.10 -5.64
CA PHE A 105 -2.66 -19.94 -5.67
C PHE A 105 -3.70 -19.98 -4.54
N LEU A 106 -4.41 -21.10 -4.37
CA LEU A 106 -5.42 -21.25 -3.33
C LEU A 106 -4.84 -21.12 -1.93
N LEU A 107 -3.64 -21.68 -1.69
CA LEU A 107 -2.96 -21.58 -0.39
C LEU A 107 -2.71 -20.13 0.02
N TYR A 108 -2.25 -19.28 -0.90
CA TYR A 108 -1.90 -17.88 -0.60
C TYR A 108 -3.04 -16.88 -0.82
N ARG A 109 -4.08 -17.24 -1.56
CA ARG A 109 -5.20 -16.33 -1.90
C ARG A 109 -5.91 -15.76 -0.67
N ASP A 110 -6.07 -16.60 0.36
CA ASP A 110 -6.82 -16.26 1.57
C ASP A 110 -5.88 -15.95 2.76
N GLU A 111 -4.55 -16.06 2.56
CA GLU A 111 -3.56 -15.52 3.49
C GLU A 111 -3.54 -13.99 3.36
N GLN A 112 -4.37 -13.33 4.17
CA GLN A 112 -4.30 -11.89 4.38
C GLN A 112 -3.32 -11.57 5.50
N LEU A 113 -2.67 -10.40 5.40
CA LEU A 113 -1.90 -9.86 6.50
C LEU A 113 -2.74 -9.83 7.78
N PRO A 114 -2.20 -10.33 8.91
CA PRO A 114 -2.86 -10.18 10.19
C PRO A 114 -3.18 -8.70 10.47
N ILE A 115 -4.39 -8.42 10.97
CA ILE A 115 -4.81 -7.07 11.38
C ILE A 115 -3.81 -6.40 12.34
N LEU A 116 -3.06 -7.22 13.08
CA LEU A 116 -1.98 -6.83 13.98
C LEU A 116 -0.82 -6.10 13.28
N ILE A 117 -0.67 -6.16 11.96
CA ILE A 117 0.35 -5.41 11.21
C ILE A 117 -0.21 -4.05 10.76
N HIS A 118 -1.49 -4.02 10.36
CA HIS A 118 -2.14 -2.78 9.93
C HIS A 118 -2.41 -1.82 11.09
N LEU A 119 -2.74 -2.36 12.27
CA LEU A 119 -3.11 -1.56 13.43
C LEU A 119 -1.95 -0.69 13.95
N PRO A 120 -0.73 -1.21 14.22
CA PRO A 120 0.42 -0.39 14.61
C PRO A 120 0.78 0.66 13.55
N LEU A 121 0.73 0.29 12.27
CA LEU A 121 1.00 1.20 11.17
C LEU A 121 0.02 2.39 11.19
N GLY A 122 -1.27 2.11 11.36
CA GLY A 122 -2.32 3.13 11.48
C GLY A 122 -2.18 4.00 12.72
N ILE A 123 -1.92 3.40 13.89
CA ILE A 123 -1.74 4.13 15.16
C ILE A 123 -0.55 5.08 15.08
N VAL A 124 0.61 4.58 14.66
CA VAL A 124 1.83 5.39 14.54
C VAL A 124 1.64 6.48 13.49
N SER A 125 0.90 6.19 12.40
CA SER A 125 0.53 7.22 11.44
C SER A 125 -0.29 8.34 12.06
N GLY A 126 -1.30 8.00 12.85
CA GLY A 126 -2.13 8.97 13.55
C GLY A 126 -1.32 9.86 14.49
N VAL A 127 -0.35 9.29 15.20
CA VAL A 127 0.56 10.05 16.07
C VAL A 127 1.39 11.05 15.27
N ILE A 128 2.03 10.61 14.17
CA ILE A 128 2.82 11.49 13.29
C ILE A 128 1.95 12.64 12.75
N ILE A 129 0.77 12.31 12.24
CA ILE A 129 -0.15 13.28 11.66
C ILE A 129 -0.62 14.28 12.71
N PHE A 130 -0.95 13.82 13.91
CA PHE A 130 -1.31 14.69 15.03
C PHE A 130 -0.20 15.71 15.31
N PHE A 131 1.04 15.27 15.50
CA PHE A 131 2.13 16.20 15.77
C PHE A 131 2.38 17.17 14.60
N LEU A 132 2.26 16.71 13.35
CA LEU A 132 2.40 17.54 12.17
C LEU A 132 1.29 18.60 12.05
N LEU A 133 0.04 18.25 12.35
CA LEU A 133 -1.09 19.17 12.29
C LEU A 133 -0.92 20.37 13.22
N PHE A 134 -0.39 20.12 14.42
CA PHE A 134 -0.22 21.11 15.47
C PHE A 134 1.19 21.71 15.52
N PHE A 135 2.07 21.33 14.59
CA PHE A 135 3.44 21.81 14.58
C PHE A 135 3.51 23.32 14.27
N PRO A 136 4.27 24.12 15.04
CA PRO A 136 4.40 25.57 14.81
C PRO A 136 5.34 25.84 13.63
N PHE A 137 4.83 25.65 12.42
CA PHE A 137 5.56 25.99 11.21
C PHE A 137 5.80 27.51 11.13
N PRO A 138 6.98 27.95 10.67
CA PRO A 138 7.30 29.38 10.55
C PRO A 138 6.47 30.08 9.47
N ASP A 139 5.95 29.31 8.51
CA ASP A 139 5.14 29.78 7.40
C ASP A 139 4.03 28.75 7.12
N GLU A 140 2.82 29.23 6.84
CA GLU A 140 1.63 28.39 6.63
C GLU A 140 1.78 27.51 5.39
N PHE A 141 2.39 28.01 4.30
CA PHE A 141 2.61 27.22 3.09
C PHE A 141 3.67 26.14 3.28
N ILE A 142 4.71 26.42 4.08
CA ILE A 142 5.67 25.39 4.49
C ILE A 142 4.95 24.28 5.25
N GLY A 143 4.08 24.63 6.19
CA GLY A 143 3.27 23.67 6.95
C GLY A 143 2.37 22.82 6.05
N MET A 144 1.56 23.46 5.21
CA MET A 144 0.67 22.79 4.27
C MET A 144 1.42 21.82 3.36
N THR A 145 2.53 22.27 2.76
CA THR A 145 3.30 21.46 1.82
C THR A 145 3.96 20.27 2.52
N SER A 146 4.45 20.47 3.75
CA SER A 146 5.08 19.42 4.55
C SER A 146 4.05 18.35 4.94
N VAL A 147 2.89 18.77 5.46
CA VAL A 147 1.82 17.85 5.85
C VAL A 147 1.24 17.13 4.64
N PHE A 148 1.03 17.84 3.53
CA PHE A 148 0.60 17.22 2.28
C PHE A 148 1.56 16.10 1.87
N ALA A 149 2.85 16.40 1.76
CA ALA A 149 3.84 15.43 1.27
C ALA A 149 3.93 14.19 2.17
N ILE A 150 3.95 14.38 3.49
CA ILE A 150 4.06 13.28 4.45
C ILE A 150 2.78 12.41 4.43
N VAL A 151 1.61 13.03 4.56
CA VAL A 151 0.32 12.31 4.57
C VAL A 151 0.07 11.62 3.23
N PHE A 152 0.43 12.27 2.12
CA PHE A 152 0.36 11.67 0.78
C PHE A 152 1.19 10.40 0.72
N MET A 153 2.46 10.44 1.13
CA MET A 153 3.35 9.27 1.09
C MET A 153 2.87 8.15 2.00
N MET A 154 2.44 8.47 3.22
CA MET A 154 1.93 7.48 4.17
C MET A 154 0.62 6.85 3.69
N SER A 155 -0.29 7.67 3.14
CA SER A 155 -1.55 7.18 2.57
C SER A 155 -1.30 6.32 1.33
N LEU A 156 -0.37 6.73 0.46
CA LEU A 156 -0.01 5.97 -0.73
C LEU A 156 0.55 4.59 -0.34
N LEU A 157 1.45 4.56 0.64
CA LEU A 157 2.02 3.31 1.15
C LEU A 157 0.93 2.41 1.74
N PHE A 158 0.05 2.96 2.57
CA PHE A 158 -1.05 2.21 3.17
C PHE A 158 -2.00 1.62 2.12
N ILE A 159 -2.43 2.43 1.14
CA ILE A 159 -3.33 1.99 0.07
C ILE A 159 -2.66 0.92 -0.80
N VAL A 160 -1.38 1.10 -1.16
CA VAL A 160 -0.65 0.10 -1.96
C VAL A 160 -0.53 -1.21 -1.22
N THR A 161 -0.21 -1.19 0.08
CA THR A 161 -0.15 -2.41 0.91
C THR A 161 -1.51 -3.11 0.93
N GLN A 162 -2.62 -2.38 1.14
CA GLN A 162 -3.97 -2.97 1.13
C GLN A 162 -4.37 -3.55 -0.23
N GLU A 163 -4.04 -2.85 -1.32
CA GLU A 163 -4.37 -3.31 -2.67
C GLU A 163 -3.51 -4.52 -3.11
N LEU A 164 -2.34 -4.72 -2.50
CA LEU A 164 -1.51 -5.89 -2.72
C LEU A 164 -1.92 -7.08 -1.84
N ASP A 165 -2.44 -6.80 -0.64
CA ASP A 165 -2.95 -7.80 0.31
C ASP A 165 -4.33 -8.35 -0.08
N ASN A 166 -5.18 -7.53 -0.72
CA ASN A 166 -6.51 -7.96 -1.18
C ASN A 166 -6.47 -8.51 -2.62
N TYR A 167 -6.07 -9.77 -2.79
CA TYR A 167 -5.92 -10.39 -4.12
C TYR A 167 -7.20 -10.37 -4.98
N GLU A 168 -8.37 -10.51 -4.36
CA GLU A 168 -9.66 -10.58 -5.05
C GLU A 168 -10.05 -9.25 -5.70
N ASN A 169 -9.72 -8.14 -5.04
CA ASN A 169 -10.08 -6.79 -5.51
C ASN A 169 -8.90 -6.03 -6.10
N SER A 170 -7.69 -6.58 -5.95
CA SER A 170 -6.47 -6.00 -6.45
C SER A 170 -6.52 -5.75 -7.96
N ILE A 171 -6.16 -4.52 -8.33
CA ILE A 171 -5.98 -4.11 -9.73
C ILE A 171 -4.87 -4.90 -10.45
N TRP A 172 -3.97 -5.57 -9.70
CA TRP A 172 -2.82 -6.29 -10.22
C TRP A 172 -3.08 -7.79 -10.48
N PHE A 173 -4.00 -8.40 -9.71
CA PHE A 173 -4.26 -9.84 -9.71
C PHE A 173 -5.57 -10.22 -10.40
N LYS A 174 -6.69 -9.56 -10.05
CA LYS A 174 -8.04 -9.92 -10.51
C LYS A 174 -8.15 -10.14 -12.02
N ALA A 175 -7.55 -9.25 -12.81
CA ALA A 175 -7.62 -9.29 -14.27
C ALA A 175 -6.75 -10.40 -14.92
N LYS A 176 -5.87 -11.06 -14.17
CA LYS A 176 -4.93 -12.08 -14.67
C LYS A 176 -5.27 -13.49 -14.18
N THR A 177 -5.95 -13.59 -13.04
CA THR A 177 -6.40 -14.86 -12.48
C THR A 177 -7.59 -15.41 -13.27
N PRO A 178 -7.61 -16.70 -13.63
CA PRO A 178 -8.79 -17.35 -14.22
C PRO A 178 -10.03 -17.17 -13.33
N ALA A 179 -11.19 -16.91 -13.95
CA ALA A 179 -12.40 -16.56 -13.20
C ALA A 179 -12.93 -17.72 -12.33
N ASP A 180 -12.74 -18.95 -12.80
CA ASP A 180 -13.09 -20.20 -12.13
C ASP A 180 -12.30 -20.41 -10.84
N TRP A 181 -11.04 -19.94 -10.76
CA TRP A 181 -10.20 -20.11 -9.57
C TRP A 181 -10.75 -19.38 -8.34
N TRP A 182 -11.49 -18.29 -8.54
CA TRP A 182 -12.13 -17.54 -7.44
C TRP A 182 -13.35 -18.26 -6.86
N GLN A 183 -13.91 -19.23 -7.58
CA GLN A 183 -15.11 -19.96 -7.16
C GLN A 183 -14.76 -21.24 -6.40
N ILE A 184 -13.48 -21.61 -6.34
CA ILE A 184 -13.02 -22.82 -5.71
C ILE A 184 -12.93 -22.61 -4.19
N ASP A 185 -13.63 -23.48 -3.48
CA ASP A 185 -13.62 -23.65 -2.03
C ASP A 185 -12.32 -24.36 -1.63
N ILE A 186 -11.51 -23.70 -0.80
CA ILE A 186 -10.18 -24.19 -0.40
C ILE A 186 -10.30 -25.47 0.41
N GLU A 187 -11.19 -25.49 1.41
CA GLU A 187 -11.36 -26.62 2.33
C GLU A 187 -11.72 -27.87 1.53
N LYS A 188 -12.73 -27.78 0.67
CA LYS A 188 -13.15 -28.91 -0.17
C LYS A 188 -12.07 -29.38 -1.14
N HIS A 189 -11.30 -28.44 -1.72
CA HIS A 189 -10.25 -28.78 -2.69
C HIS A 189 -9.11 -29.57 -2.04
N PHE A 190 -8.70 -29.20 -0.82
CA PHE A 190 -7.61 -29.88 -0.12
C PHE A 190 -8.05 -31.13 0.64
N GLU A 191 -9.28 -31.18 1.16
CA GLU A 191 -9.87 -32.41 1.74
C GLU A 191 -9.91 -33.54 0.70
N GLY A 192 -10.44 -33.27 -0.51
CA GLY A 192 -10.52 -34.26 -1.58
C GLY A 192 -9.17 -34.78 -2.09
N LYS A 193 -8.07 -34.06 -1.83
CA LYS A 193 -6.70 -34.54 -2.13
C LYS A 193 -6.13 -35.41 -1.02
N SER A 194 -6.51 -35.17 0.23
CA SER A 194 -6.07 -35.99 1.36
C SER A 194 -6.67 -37.40 1.34
N GLU A 195 -7.91 -37.55 0.84
CA GLU A 195 -8.60 -38.83 0.71
C GLU A 195 -8.14 -39.67 -0.49
N ALA A 196 -7.49 -39.04 -1.48
CA ALA A 196 -7.00 -39.69 -2.70
C ALA A 196 -5.57 -40.25 -2.57
N GLN A 197 -4.90 -40.03 -1.42
CA GLN A 197 -3.56 -40.54 -1.10
C GLN A 197 -3.63 -41.77 -0.21
#